data_AF-A0A0A7PGG6-F1
#
_entry.id   AF-A0A0A7PGG6-F1
#
_cell.length_a   1.000
_cell.length_b   1.000
_cell.length_c   1.000
_cell.angle_alpha   90.00
_cell.angle_beta   90.00
_cell.angle_gamma   90.00
#
_symmetry.space_group_name_H-M   'P 1'
#
loop_
_entity.id
_entity.type
_entity.pdbx_description
1 polymer ?
#
loop_
_entity_poly.entity_id
_entity_poly.type
_entity_poly.pdbx_seq_one_letter_code
_entity_poly.pdbx_strand_id
1 'polypeptide(L)'
;MTVRNLVLAVALTTAPVAVSHAKAPAPAPITVKMDLAATDAIRSLLGDAFDEGQVAMLQALGHQQAVAAVCDGFEIDPAAFQNEFDLIYDDQAGKPRSLDSGQRAEIERKATLALGMAFGAQIAISANDHPAFCKAAGDERAAGKATNLVWTK
;
A
#
# COMPACT_ATOMS: atom_id res chain seq x y z
N MET A 1 86.59 -16.08 12.05
CA MET A 1 85.26 -15.98 12.69
C MET A 1 84.35 -15.27 11.69
N THR A 2 83.43 -16.01 11.10
CA THR A 2 82.78 -15.63 9.84
C THR A 2 81.35 -15.16 10.09
N VAL A 3 81.04 -14.03 9.44
CA VAL A 3 79.79 -13.27 9.43
C VAL A 3 78.60 -14.12 8.97
N ARG A 4 77.41 -13.91 9.55
CA ARG A 4 76.14 -14.36 8.94
C ARG A 4 75.06 -13.30 9.15
N ASN A 5 74.86 -12.49 8.12
CA ASN A 5 73.80 -11.48 8.01
C ASN A 5 72.44 -12.19 7.89
N LEU A 6 71.49 -11.82 8.75
CA LEU A 6 70.08 -12.18 8.61
C LEU A 6 69.34 -10.96 8.03
N VAL A 7 68.96 -11.02 6.76
CA VAL A 7 68.07 -10.04 6.14
C VAL A 7 66.66 -10.61 6.20
N LEU A 8 65.77 -9.99 6.98
CA LEU A 8 64.33 -10.27 6.94
C LEU A 8 63.71 -9.35 5.88
N ALA A 9 63.20 -9.92 4.79
CA ALA A 9 62.37 -9.21 3.83
C ALA A 9 60.91 -9.24 4.29
N VAL A 10 60.36 -8.08 4.64
CA VAL A 10 58.92 -7.90 4.89
C VAL A 10 58.24 -7.69 3.54
N ALA A 11 57.54 -8.72 3.05
CA ALA A 11 56.68 -8.60 1.88
C ALA A 11 55.36 -7.93 2.29
N LEU A 12 55.15 -6.67 1.88
CA LEU A 12 53.84 -6.03 1.93
C LEU A 12 52.96 -6.64 0.82
N THR A 13 52.08 -7.56 1.20
CA THR A 13 50.99 -8.01 0.32
C THR A 13 49.87 -6.96 0.34
N THR A 14 49.82 -6.10 -0.67
CA THR A 14 48.65 -5.26 -0.95
C THR A 14 47.53 -6.17 -1.47
N ALA A 15 46.64 -6.62 -0.58
CA ALA A 15 45.41 -7.29 -0.99
C ALA A 15 44.52 -6.26 -1.73
N PRO A 16 44.04 -6.56 -2.95
CA PRO A 16 43.09 -5.69 -3.62
C PRO A 16 41.78 -5.72 -2.83
N VAL A 17 41.40 -4.57 -2.28
CA VAL A 17 40.07 -4.38 -1.71
C VAL A 17 39.11 -4.44 -2.88
N ALA A 18 38.45 -5.59 -3.05
CA ALA A 18 37.33 -5.72 -3.97
C ALA A 18 36.21 -4.81 -3.45
N VAL A 19 36.06 -3.64 -4.07
CA VAL A 19 34.89 -2.77 -3.86
C VAL A 19 33.70 -3.53 -4.41
N SER A 20 32.99 -4.22 -3.52
CA SER A 20 31.67 -4.78 -3.80
C SER A 20 30.76 -3.61 -4.19
N HIS A 21 30.57 -3.41 -5.49
CA HIS A 21 29.53 -2.52 -5.98
C HIS A 21 28.22 -3.23 -5.68
N ALA A 22 27.62 -2.90 -4.54
CA ALA A 22 26.26 -3.31 -4.24
C ALA A 22 25.40 -2.97 -5.46
N LYS A 23 24.87 -4.01 -6.10
CA LYS A 23 24.00 -3.87 -7.27
C LYS A 23 22.86 -2.95 -6.85
N ALA A 24 22.70 -1.83 -7.55
CA ALA A 24 21.61 -0.90 -7.28
C ALA A 24 20.29 -1.69 -7.27
N PRO A 25 19.40 -1.46 -6.28
CA PRO A 25 18.14 -2.18 -6.20
C PRO A 25 17.37 -2.00 -7.51
N ALA A 26 16.78 -3.09 -8.00
CA ALA A 26 15.96 -3.04 -9.20
C ALA A 26 14.82 -2.02 -8.99
N PRO A 27 14.43 -1.25 -10.01
CA PRO A 27 13.33 -0.32 -9.89
C PRO A 27 12.05 -1.08 -9.50
N ALA A 28 11.24 -0.47 -8.64
CA ALA A 28 9.96 -1.05 -8.23
C ALA A 28 9.07 -1.37 -9.44
N PRO A 29 8.26 -2.44 -9.38
CA PRO A 29 7.27 -2.75 -10.42
C PRO A 29 6.36 -1.55 -10.71
N ILE A 30 5.88 -1.42 -11.95
CA ILE A 30 5.05 -0.27 -12.35
C ILE A 30 3.76 -0.19 -11.54
N THR A 31 3.14 -1.32 -11.23
CA THR A 31 1.93 -1.41 -10.40
C THR A 31 2.16 -0.88 -8.98
N VAL A 32 3.33 -1.17 -8.39
CA VAL A 32 3.73 -0.60 -7.09
C VAL A 32 3.90 0.91 -7.17
N LYS A 33 4.48 1.44 -8.26
CA LYS A 33 4.60 2.89 -8.45
C LYS A 33 3.24 3.57 -8.60
N MET A 34 2.30 2.93 -9.30
CA MET A 34 0.93 3.44 -9.46
C MET A 34 0.21 3.49 -8.11
N ASP A 35 0.31 2.41 -7.33
CA ASP A 35 -0.29 2.33 -6.00
C ASP A 35 0.28 3.38 -5.03
N LEU A 36 1.60 3.55 -5.01
CA LEU A 36 2.27 4.58 -4.21
C LEU A 36 1.85 6.00 -4.63
N ALA A 37 1.79 6.28 -5.93
CA ALA A 37 1.36 7.58 -6.44
C ALA A 37 -0.11 7.89 -6.05
N ALA A 38 -0.99 6.89 -6.11
CA ALA A 38 -2.36 7.04 -5.66
C ALA A 38 -2.45 7.26 -4.15
N THR A 39 -1.66 6.51 -3.37
CA THR A 39 -1.57 6.66 -1.91
C THR A 39 -1.13 8.07 -1.52
N ASP A 40 -0.09 8.60 -2.16
CA ASP A 40 0.41 9.95 -1.90
C ASP A 40 -0.63 11.03 -2.24
N ALA A 41 -1.35 10.86 -3.35
CA ALA A 41 -2.43 11.76 -3.73
C ALA A 41 -3.60 11.71 -2.73
N ILE A 42 -3.98 10.52 -2.27
CA ILE A 42 -5.01 10.31 -1.26
C ILE A 42 -4.61 10.97 0.06
N ARG A 43 -3.40 10.72 0.56
CA ARG A 43 -2.89 11.36 1.78
C ARG A 43 -2.89 12.88 1.66
N SER A 44 -2.45 13.41 0.53
CA SER A 44 -2.46 14.86 0.29
C SER A 44 -3.87 15.45 0.27
N LEU A 45 -4.86 14.72 -0.26
CA LEU A 45 -6.26 15.14 -0.31
C LEU A 45 -6.91 15.14 1.08
N LEU A 46 -6.68 14.06 1.85
CA LEU A 46 -7.31 13.85 3.14
C LEU A 46 -6.69 14.76 4.22
N GLY A 47 -5.36 14.92 4.19
CA GLY A 47 -4.61 15.71 5.17
C GLY A 47 -4.84 15.22 6.61
N ASP A 48 -4.67 16.11 7.58
CA ASP A 48 -4.81 15.78 9.01
C ASP A 48 -6.28 15.52 9.45
N ALA A 49 -7.24 15.58 8.52
CA ALA A 49 -8.65 15.32 8.84
C ALA A 49 -8.97 13.82 9.01
N PHE A 50 -8.06 12.95 8.54
CA PHE A 50 -8.17 11.50 8.58
C PHE A 50 -6.89 10.91 9.16
N ASP A 51 -7.00 9.83 9.92
CA ASP A 51 -5.84 9.06 10.36
C ASP A 51 -5.43 7.99 9.34
N GLU A 52 -4.25 7.38 9.54
CA GLU A 52 -3.74 6.33 8.65
C GLU A 52 -4.63 5.08 8.60
N GLY A 53 -5.39 4.80 9.66
CA GLY A 53 -6.38 3.72 9.66
C GLY A 53 -7.52 4.02 8.70
N GLN A 54 -8.03 5.24 8.71
CA GLN A 54 -9.07 5.71 7.79
C GLN A 54 -8.56 5.82 6.35
N VAL A 55 -7.32 6.26 6.15
CA VAL A 55 -6.68 6.25 4.82
C VAL A 55 -6.63 4.82 4.29
N ALA A 56 -6.10 3.87 5.08
CA ALA A 56 -6.00 2.47 4.69
C ALA A 56 -7.38 1.84 4.42
N MET A 57 -8.39 2.18 5.23
CA MET A 57 -9.77 1.74 5.06
C MET A 57 -10.36 2.22 3.73
N LEU A 58 -10.22 3.51 3.38
CA LEU A 58 -10.69 4.04 2.08
C LEU A 58 -9.97 3.39 0.90
N GLN A 59 -8.67 3.14 1.02
CA GLN A 59 -7.90 2.43 -0.01
C GLN A 59 -8.36 0.98 -0.17
N ALA A 60 -8.59 0.28 0.94
CA ALA A 60 -9.10 -1.08 0.93
C ALA A 60 -10.50 -1.17 0.31
N LEU A 61 -11.40 -0.24 0.64
CA LEU A 61 -12.72 -0.14 0.02
C LEU A 61 -12.61 0.10 -1.50
N GLY A 62 -11.72 1.00 -1.92
CA GLY A 62 -11.48 1.27 -3.34
C GLY A 62 -10.93 0.05 -4.10
N HIS A 63 -9.97 -0.67 -3.50
CA HIS A 63 -9.47 -1.93 -4.03
C HIS A 63 -10.57 -2.98 -4.17
N GLN A 64 -11.35 -3.20 -3.11
CA GLN A 64 -12.41 -4.20 -3.11
C GLN A 64 -13.50 -3.90 -4.13
N GLN A 65 -13.88 -2.63 -4.32
CA GLN A 65 -14.77 -2.22 -5.40
C GLN A 65 -14.17 -2.47 -6.78
N ALA A 66 -12.88 -2.20 -6.98
CA ALA A 66 -12.20 -2.46 -8.24
C ALA A 66 -12.18 -3.96 -8.56
N VAL A 67 -11.89 -4.80 -7.57
CA VAL A 67 -11.98 -6.27 -7.70
C VAL A 67 -13.38 -6.69 -8.11
N ALA A 68 -14.43 -6.26 -7.40
CA ALA A 68 -15.81 -6.60 -7.75
C ALA A 68 -16.24 -6.11 -9.14
N ALA A 69 -15.64 -5.02 -9.63
CA ALA A 69 -15.93 -4.48 -10.95
C ALA A 69 -15.27 -5.26 -12.10
N VAL A 70 -14.14 -5.95 -11.86
CA VAL A 70 -13.32 -6.53 -12.94
C VAL A 70 -13.08 -8.03 -12.81
N CYS A 71 -13.14 -8.61 -11.62
CA CYS A 71 -12.85 -10.01 -11.37
C CYS A 71 -14.13 -10.83 -11.17
N ASP A 72 -14.23 -11.95 -11.88
CA ASP A 72 -15.39 -12.84 -11.77
C ASP A 72 -15.55 -13.42 -10.36
N GLY A 73 -16.80 -13.52 -9.92
CA GLY A 73 -17.17 -14.14 -8.65
C GLY A 73 -16.86 -13.28 -7.41
N PHE A 74 -16.72 -11.97 -7.58
CA PHE A 74 -16.67 -10.99 -6.50
C PHE A 74 -17.85 -10.03 -6.60
N GLU A 75 -18.56 -9.84 -5.50
CA GLU A 75 -19.61 -8.81 -5.38
C GLU A 75 -19.41 -8.07 -4.06
N ILE A 76 -19.82 -6.80 -4.00
CA ILE A 76 -19.80 -6.02 -2.77
C ILE A 76 -21.06 -6.29 -1.97
N ASP A 77 -20.91 -6.62 -0.68
CA ASP A 77 -22.00 -6.56 0.29
C ASP A 77 -22.28 -5.08 0.61
N PRO A 78 -23.45 -4.53 0.21
CA PRO A 78 -23.73 -3.12 0.41
C PRO A 78 -23.78 -2.74 1.90
N ALA A 79 -24.21 -3.64 2.78
CA ALA A 79 -24.28 -3.36 4.21
C ALA A 79 -22.87 -3.35 4.82
N ALA A 80 -22.02 -4.32 4.46
CA ALA A 80 -20.63 -4.34 4.90
C ALA A 80 -19.87 -3.10 4.41
N PHE A 81 -20.10 -2.71 3.14
CA PHE A 81 -19.52 -1.50 2.58
C PHE A 81 -19.92 -0.24 3.35
N GLN A 82 -21.22 -0.05 3.59
CA GLN A 82 -21.70 1.14 4.32
C GLN A 82 -21.16 1.17 5.75
N ASN A 83 -21.18 0.04 6.46
CA ASN A 83 -20.65 -0.06 7.82
C ASN A 83 -19.17 0.32 7.90
N GLU A 84 -18.36 -0.14 6.93
CA GLU A 84 -16.93 0.19 6.89
C GLU A 84 -16.70 1.65 6.47
N PHE A 85 -17.45 2.15 5.48
CA PHE A 85 -17.32 3.53 5.01
C PHE A 85 -17.73 4.54 6.09
N ASP A 86 -18.73 4.23 6.93
CA ASP A 86 -19.18 5.10 8.02
C ASP A 86 -18.10 5.30 9.11
N LEU A 87 -17.02 4.50 9.13
CA LEU A 87 -15.87 4.72 10.02
C LEU A 87 -15.14 6.04 9.76
N ILE A 88 -15.41 6.75 8.65
CA ILE A 88 -14.95 8.13 8.44
C ILE A 88 -15.46 9.10 9.51
N TYR A 89 -16.56 8.75 10.18
CA TYR A 89 -17.13 9.56 11.26
C TYR A 89 -16.53 9.26 12.63
N ASP A 90 -15.70 8.23 12.75
CA ASP A 90 -15.10 7.82 14.01
C ASP A 90 -13.69 8.40 14.20
N ASP A 91 -13.23 8.45 15.44
CA ASP A 91 -11.86 8.80 15.81
C ASP A 91 -10.96 7.57 15.88
N GLN A 92 -9.66 7.78 16.16
CA GLN A 92 -8.67 6.70 16.29
C GLN A 92 -8.99 5.66 17.37
N ALA A 93 -9.87 5.97 18.32
CA ALA A 93 -10.33 5.06 19.36
C ALA A 93 -11.63 4.34 18.98
N GLY A 94 -12.13 4.52 17.75
CA GLY A 94 -13.39 3.96 17.26
C GLY A 94 -14.62 4.61 17.89
N LYS A 95 -14.53 5.88 18.29
CA LYS A 95 -15.66 6.63 18.84
C LYS A 95 -16.17 7.66 17.85
N PRO A 96 -17.50 7.91 17.80
CA PRO A 96 -18.05 8.94 16.94
C PRO A 96 -17.46 10.33 17.24
N ARG A 97 -16.99 11.00 16.18
CA ARG A 97 -16.51 12.38 16.23
C ARG A 97 -17.69 13.33 16.41
N SER A 98 -17.48 14.37 17.21
CA SER A 98 -18.43 15.48 17.32
C SER A 98 -18.22 16.45 16.13
N LEU A 99 -18.86 16.14 15.00
CA LEU A 99 -18.79 16.92 13.77
C LEU A 99 -20.04 17.78 13.59
N ASP A 100 -19.87 19.06 13.26
CA ASP A 100 -20.96 19.88 12.77
C ASP A 100 -21.35 19.52 11.31
N SER A 101 -22.42 20.12 10.79
CA SER A 101 -22.89 19.85 9.43
C SER A 101 -21.89 20.20 8.33
N GLY A 102 -21.09 21.26 8.52
CA GLY A 102 -20.09 21.67 7.55
C GLY A 102 -18.90 20.71 7.53
N GLN A 103 -18.45 20.29 8.72
CA GLN A 103 -17.39 19.31 8.89
C GLN A 103 -17.79 17.93 8.35
N ARG A 104 -19.04 17.50 8.57
CA ARG A 104 -19.58 16.27 7.98
C ARG A 104 -19.53 16.30 6.45
N ALA A 105 -20.07 17.35 5.84
CA ALA A 105 -20.05 17.51 4.39
C ALA A 105 -18.61 17.55 3.82
N GLU A 106 -17.67 18.18 4.54
CA GLU A 106 -16.27 18.19 4.13
C GLU A 106 -15.63 16.80 4.16
N ILE A 107 -15.84 16.05 5.25
CA ILE A 107 -15.34 14.68 5.43
C ILE A 107 -15.93 13.76 4.36
N GLU A 108 -17.25 13.79 4.15
CA GLU A 108 -17.94 13.01 3.11
C GLU A 108 -17.36 13.29 1.72
N ARG A 109 -17.15 14.57 1.38
CA ARG A 109 -16.56 14.98 0.10
C ARG A 109 -15.14 14.45 -0.06
N LYS A 110 -14.30 14.60 0.96
CA LYS A 110 -12.90 14.14 0.95
C LYS A 110 -12.82 12.62 0.86
N ALA A 111 -13.59 11.90 1.67
CA ALA A 111 -13.67 10.44 1.67
C ALA A 111 -14.14 9.91 0.31
N THR A 112 -15.19 10.51 -0.27
CA THR A 112 -15.70 10.11 -1.59
C THR A 112 -14.65 10.30 -2.69
N LEU A 113 -13.94 11.43 -2.68
CA LEU A 113 -12.86 11.68 -3.65
C LEU A 113 -11.69 10.71 -3.47
N ALA A 114 -11.28 10.43 -2.23
CA ALA A 114 -10.22 9.48 -1.94
C ALA A 114 -10.59 8.04 -2.35
N LEU A 115 -11.83 7.62 -2.06
CA LEU A 115 -12.36 6.34 -2.51
C LEU A 115 -12.33 6.22 -4.04
N GLY A 116 -12.76 7.27 -4.75
CA GLY A 116 -12.71 7.31 -6.22
C GLY A 116 -11.28 7.24 -6.78
N MET A 117 -10.31 7.92 -6.13
CA MET A 117 -8.90 7.82 -6.49
C MET A 117 -8.36 6.40 -6.27
N ALA A 118 -8.66 5.78 -5.13
CA ALA A 118 -8.26 4.42 -4.83
C ALA A 118 -8.85 3.43 -5.84
N PHE A 119 -10.17 3.50 -6.07
CA PHE A 119 -10.85 2.69 -7.07
C PHE A 119 -10.22 2.85 -8.47
N GLY A 120 -10.06 4.09 -8.95
CA GLY A 120 -9.48 4.35 -10.26
C GLY A 120 -8.04 3.85 -10.41
N ALA A 121 -7.22 4.01 -9.37
CA ALA A 121 -5.86 3.49 -9.35
C ALA A 121 -5.84 1.95 -9.45
N GLN A 122 -6.75 1.28 -8.74
CA GLN A 122 -6.83 -0.18 -8.72
C GLN A 122 -7.38 -0.74 -10.05
N ILE A 123 -8.31 -0.03 -10.70
CA ILE A 123 -8.69 -0.32 -12.09
C ILE A 123 -7.50 -0.18 -13.05
N ALA A 124 -6.68 0.85 -12.88
CA ALA A 124 -5.49 1.02 -13.71
C ALA A 124 -4.42 -0.07 -13.44
N ILE A 125 -4.24 -0.48 -12.19
CA ILE A 125 -3.36 -1.59 -11.80
C ILE A 125 -3.86 -2.90 -12.41
N SER A 126 -5.16 -3.18 -12.33
CA SER A 126 -5.75 -4.39 -12.91
C SER A 126 -5.62 -4.41 -14.43
N ALA A 127 -5.72 -3.26 -15.11
CA ALA A 127 -5.49 -3.16 -16.54
C ALA A 127 -4.04 -3.49 -16.96
N ASN A 128 -3.06 -3.30 -16.06
CA ASN A 128 -1.65 -3.60 -16.35
C ASN A 128 -1.34 -5.11 -16.28
N ASP A 129 -1.97 -5.85 -15.36
CA ASP A 129 -1.86 -7.31 -15.27
C ASP A 129 -3.11 -7.92 -14.62
N HIS A 130 -4.15 -8.08 -15.45
CA HIS A 130 -5.47 -8.49 -14.98
C HIS A 130 -5.49 -9.90 -14.35
N PRO A 131 -4.86 -10.93 -14.96
CA PRO A 131 -4.81 -12.26 -14.34
C PRO A 131 -4.12 -12.27 -12.98
N ALA A 132 -2.99 -11.55 -12.83
CA ALA A 132 -2.30 -11.47 -11.55
C ALA A 132 -3.14 -10.74 -10.50
N PHE A 133 -3.82 -9.65 -10.89
CA PHE A 133 -4.69 -8.89 -10.01
C PHE A 133 -5.85 -9.74 -9.46
N CYS A 134 -6.59 -10.44 -10.32
CA CYS A 134 -7.70 -11.28 -9.86
C CYS A 134 -7.24 -12.53 -9.09
N LYS A 135 -6.05 -13.06 -9.40
CA LYS A 135 -5.45 -14.12 -8.59
C LYS A 135 -5.15 -13.62 -7.17
N ALA A 136 -4.56 -12.43 -7.03
CA ALA A 136 -4.25 -11.84 -5.73
C ALA A 136 -5.53 -11.63 -4.90
N ALA A 137 -6.59 -11.10 -5.50
CA ALA A 137 -7.89 -10.96 -4.83
C ALA A 137 -8.47 -12.31 -4.37
N GLY A 138 -8.30 -13.37 -5.16
CA GLY A 138 -8.67 -14.73 -4.77
C GLY A 138 -7.88 -15.25 -3.57
N ASP A 139 -6.56 -15.02 -3.57
CA ASP A 139 -5.68 -15.40 -2.46
C ASP A 139 -6.04 -14.61 -1.18
N GLU A 140 -6.37 -13.32 -1.29
CA GLU A 140 -6.81 -12.46 -0.19
C GLU A 140 -8.10 -12.93 0.44
N ARG A 141 -9.12 -13.22 -0.39
CA ARG A 141 -10.40 -13.78 0.09
C ARG A 141 -10.21 -15.11 0.79
N ALA A 142 -9.37 -15.99 0.24
CA ALA A 142 -9.09 -17.31 0.82
C ALA A 142 -8.30 -17.24 2.13
N ALA A 143 -7.45 -16.22 2.29
CA ALA A 143 -6.69 -16.03 3.52
C ALA A 143 -7.60 -15.71 4.72
N GLY A 144 -8.75 -15.07 4.52
CA GLY A 144 -9.72 -14.74 5.58
C GLY A 144 -9.15 -13.84 6.69
N LYS A 145 -8.00 -13.18 6.43
CA LYS A 145 -7.21 -12.45 7.43
C LYS A 145 -7.56 -10.96 7.55
N ALA A 146 -8.32 -10.41 6.60
CA ALA A 146 -8.74 -9.02 6.65
C ALA A 146 -10.12 -8.91 7.33
N THR A 147 -10.18 -8.23 8.47
CA THR A 147 -11.41 -7.94 9.22
C THR A 147 -12.39 -7.04 8.45
N ASN A 148 -11.91 -6.39 7.39
CA ASN A 148 -12.60 -5.32 6.68
C ASN A 148 -12.97 -5.75 5.25
N LEU A 149 -13.09 -7.06 5.02
CA LEU A 149 -13.58 -7.57 3.74
C LEU A 149 -15.06 -7.27 3.60
N VAL A 150 -15.41 -6.54 2.54
CA VAL A 150 -16.78 -6.15 2.19
C VAL A 150 -17.30 -6.94 0.99
N TRP A 151 -16.57 -7.96 0.53
CA TRP A 151 -17.07 -8.88 -0.48
C TRP A 151 -18.12 -9.85 0.08
N THR A 152 -19.12 -10.18 -0.72
CA THR A 152 -19.99 -11.33 -0.45
C THR A 152 -19.25 -12.65 -0.72
N LYS A 153 -19.76 -13.74 -0.13
CA LYS A 153 -19.27 -15.10 -0.41
C LYS A 153 -19.53 -15.54 -1.84
#